data_AF-A0AA90SZ07-F1
#
_entry.id   AF-A0AA90SZ07-F1
#
_cell.length_a   1.000
_cell.length_b   1.000
_cell.length_c   1.000
_cell.angle_alpha   90.00
_cell.angle_beta   90.00
_cell.angle_gamma   90.00
#
_symmetry.space_group_name_H-M   'P 1'
#
loop_
_entity.id
_entity.type
_entity.pdbx_description
1 polymer ?
#
loop_
_entity_poly.entity_id
_entity_poly.type
_entity_poly.pdbx_seq_one_letter_code
_entity_poly.pdbx_strand_id
1 'polypeptide(L)'
;MIALLLLLIYIVYRIYKSKRPLTKFGHFYDKSFYLEEKKEYEKALDLRKQALELDTLTNLERAELNLANARMYLRLEQYKKATDYFDISFELAKEEKFPYSKGFNEVVEAYLQANRKNDAIELVNKMLERQSYDKKFKKLQSIKEKLKSV
;
A
#
# COMPACT_ATOMS: atom_id res chain seq x y z
N MET A 1 25.55 -31.87 -7.90
CA MET A 1 24.36 -32.23 -8.71
C MET A 1 23.04 -31.69 -8.13
N ILE A 2 22.74 -31.88 -6.83
CA ILE A 2 21.48 -31.40 -6.22
C ILE A 2 21.29 -29.87 -6.34
N ALA A 3 22.33 -29.08 -6.08
CA ALA A 3 22.25 -27.61 -6.19
C ALA A 3 21.96 -27.13 -7.64
N LEU A 4 22.51 -27.80 -8.65
CA LEU A 4 22.24 -27.50 -10.06
C LEU A 4 20.80 -27.87 -10.44
N LEU A 5 20.28 -28.98 -9.91
CA LEU A 5 18.88 -29.38 -10.11
C LEU A 5 17.91 -28.37 -9.48
N LEU A 6 18.19 -27.93 -8.24
CA LEU A 6 17.38 -26.90 -7.56
C LEU A 6 17.41 -25.56 -8.30
N LEU A 7 18.58 -25.16 -8.82
CA LEU A 7 18.72 -23.97 -9.64
C LEU A 7 17.91 -24.07 -10.95
N LEU A 8 17.96 -25.23 -11.62
CA LEU A 8 17.18 -25.48 -12.83
C LEU A 8 15.67 -25.41 -12.57
N ILE A 9 15.19 -26.08 -11.51
CA ILE A 9 13.79 -26.04 -11.08
C ILE A 9 13.36 -24.60 -10.78
N TYR A 10 14.21 -23.84 -10.08
CA TYR A 10 13.96 -22.43 -9.80
C TYR A 10 13.84 -21.59 -11.07
N ILE A 11 14.73 -21.76 -12.05
CA ILE A 11 14.68 -21.05 -13.34
C ILE A 11 13.40 -21.39 -14.11
N VAL A 12 13.05 -22.67 -14.23
CA VAL A 12 11.81 -23.11 -14.91
C VAL A 12 10.58 -22.53 -14.22
N TYR A 13 10.53 -22.59 -12.89
CA TYR A 13 9.45 -22.00 -12.11
C TYR A 13 9.33 -20.48 -12.33
N ARG A 14 10.45 -19.76 -12.39
CA ARG A 14 10.49 -18.32 -12.69
C ARG A 14 9.96 -18.01 -14.09
N ILE A 15 10.31 -18.81 -15.11
CA ILE A 15 9.83 -18.64 -16.49
C ILE A 15 8.32 -18.90 -16.56
N TYR A 16 7.83 -19.98 -15.95
CA TYR A 16 6.39 -20.27 -15.86
C TYR A 16 5.62 -19.12 -15.18
N LYS A 17 6.10 -18.65 -14.02
CA LYS A 17 5.48 -17.55 -13.27
C LYS A 17 5.48 -16.23 -14.07
N SER A 18 6.47 -16.00 -14.93
CA SER A 18 6.56 -14.80 -15.79
C SER A 18 5.53 -14.81 -16.92
N LYS A 19 5.22 -15.99 -17.48
CA LYS A 19 4.33 -16.18 -18.63
C LYS A 19 2.86 -16.46 -18.25
N ARG A 20 2.55 -16.68 -16.97
CA ARG A 20 1.17 -16.95 -16.52
C ARG A 20 0.24 -15.76 -16.86
N PRO A 21 -1.01 -16.02 -17.27
CA PRO A 21 -1.98 -14.95 -17.52
C PRO A 21 -2.29 -14.21 -16.21
N LEU A 22 -2.44 -12.89 -16.31
CA LEU A 22 -2.77 -12.04 -15.18
C LEU A 22 -4.29 -11.94 -15.05
N THR A 23 -4.86 -12.67 -14.11
CA THR A 23 -6.32 -12.82 -13.97
C THR A 23 -6.83 -12.69 -12.55
N LYS A 24 -5.93 -12.66 -11.55
CA LYS A 24 -6.27 -12.65 -10.12
C LYS A 24 -5.36 -11.67 -9.40
N PHE A 25 -5.83 -11.12 -8.28
CA PHE A 25 -5.08 -10.21 -7.40
C PHE A 25 -3.60 -10.61 -7.25
N GLY A 26 -3.32 -11.82 -6.75
CA GLY A 26 -1.95 -12.27 -6.49
C GLY A 26 -1.05 -12.32 -7.73
N HIS A 27 -1.61 -12.46 -8.94
CA HIS A 27 -0.82 -12.44 -10.17
C HIS A 27 -0.25 -11.05 -10.43
N PHE A 28 -1.11 -10.04 -10.35
CA PHE A 28 -0.74 -8.64 -10.53
C PHE A 28 0.10 -8.14 -9.35
N TYR A 29 -0.28 -8.47 -8.11
CA TYR A 29 0.44 -8.04 -6.91
C TYR A 29 1.89 -8.55 -6.92
N ASP A 30 2.11 -9.86 -7.09
CA ASP A 30 3.46 -10.44 -7.16
C ASP A 30 4.33 -9.80 -8.25
N LYS A 31 3.75 -9.61 -9.44
CA LYS A 31 4.49 -9.10 -10.60
C LYS A 31 4.77 -7.61 -10.45
N SER A 32 3.85 -6.84 -9.84
CA SER A 32 4.06 -5.42 -9.55
C SER A 32 5.18 -5.26 -8.52
N PHE A 33 5.17 -6.06 -7.44
CA PHE A 33 6.23 -6.05 -6.43
C PHE A 33 7.60 -6.37 -7.05
N TYR A 34 7.69 -7.38 -7.91
CA TYR A 34 8.92 -7.69 -8.62
C TYR A 34 9.42 -6.52 -9.49
N LEU A 35 8.52 -5.78 -10.15
CA LEU A 35 8.89 -4.59 -10.92
C LEU A 35 9.42 -3.46 -10.01
N GLU A 36 8.85 -3.30 -8.80
CA GLU A 36 9.38 -2.35 -7.82
C GLU A 36 10.78 -2.70 -7.34
N GLU A 37 11.07 -3.98 -7.09
CA GLU A 37 12.41 -4.45 -6.75
C GLU A 37 13.43 -4.15 -7.86
N LYS A 38 12.96 -4.11 -9.13
CA LYS A 38 13.74 -3.70 -10.30
C LYS A 38 13.76 -2.20 -10.54
N LYS A 39 13.13 -1.39 -9.67
CA LYS A 39 12.96 0.05 -9.81
C LYS A 39 12.17 0.47 -11.07
N GLU A 40 11.38 -0.44 -11.64
CA GLU A 40 10.49 -0.19 -12.78
C GLU A 40 9.13 0.33 -12.27
N TYR A 41 9.16 1.46 -11.58
CA TYR A 41 8.03 1.96 -10.78
C TYR A 41 6.77 2.25 -11.60
N GLU A 42 6.90 2.88 -12.77
CA GLU A 42 5.75 3.16 -13.63
C GLU A 42 5.07 1.88 -14.12
N LYS A 43 5.85 0.86 -14.49
CA LYS A 43 5.27 -0.44 -14.89
C LYS A 43 4.58 -1.13 -13.72
N ALA A 44 5.12 -1.00 -12.50
CA ALA A 44 4.46 -1.55 -11.32
C ALA A 44 3.11 -0.86 -11.05
N LEU A 45 3.06 0.47 -11.17
CA LEU A 45 1.83 1.27 -11.04
C LEU A 45 0.80 0.88 -12.10
N ASP A 46 1.19 0.82 -13.37
CA ASP A 46 0.29 0.43 -14.46
C ASP A 46 -0.29 -0.97 -14.27
N LEU A 47 0.53 -1.89 -13.77
CA LEU A 47 0.09 -3.24 -13.50
C LEU A 47 -0.96 -3.30 -12.38
N ARG A 48 -0.78 -2.52 -11.31
CA ARG A 48 -1.79 -2.45 -10.24
C ARG A 48 -3.06 -1.73 -10.68
N LYS A 49 -2.96 -0.72 -11.54
CA LYS A 49 -4.14 -0.08 -12.16
C LYS A 49 -4.93 -1.09 -12.99
N GLN A 50 -4.26 -1.89 -13.83
CA GLN A 50 -4.92 -2.99 -14.55
C GLN A 50 -5.59 -3.98 -13.59
N ALA A 51 -4.96 -4.30 -12.47
CA ALA A 51 -5.55 -5.19 -11.47
C ALA A 51 -6.83 -4.61 -10.86
N LEU A 52 -6.88 -3.29 -10.61
CA LEU A 52 -8.04 -2.61 -10.04
C LEU A 52 -9.29 -2.69 -10.94
N GLU A 53 -9.13 -2.94 -12.24
CA GLU A 53 -10.23 -3.15 -13.19
C GLU A 53 -10.85 -4.56 -13.09
N LEU A 54 -10.24 -5.49 -12.35
CA LEU A 54 -10.83 -6.81 -12.12
C LEU A 54 -12.09 -6.68 -11.26
N ASP A 55 -13.19 -7.24 -11.72
CA ASP A 55 -14.46 -7.33 -10.99
C ASP A 55 -14.39 -8.30 -9.79
N THR A 56 -13.52 -9.30 -9.85
CA THR A 56 -13.35 -10.33 -8.83
C THR A 56 -12.68 -9.87 -7.53
N LEU A 57 -12.17 -8.63 -7.47
CA LEU A 57 -11.45 -8.17 -6.28
C LEU A 57 -12.38 -7.91 -5.10
N THR A 58 -12.00 -8.42 -3.94
CA THR A 58 -12.58 -8.02 -2.65
C THR A 58 -12.19 -6.58 -2.29
N ASN A 59 -12.92 -5.95 -1.36
CA ASN A 59 -12.58 -4.61 -0.87
C ASN A 59 -11.19 -4.59 -0.22
N LEU A 60 -10.79 -5.65 0.49
CA LEU A 60 -9.47 -5.75 1.10
C LEU A 60 -8.37 -5.79 0.03
N GLU A 61 -8.53 -6.60 -1.01
CA GLU A 61 -7.56 -6.66 -2.13
C GLU A 61 -7.48 -5.32 -2.88
N ARG A 62 -8.61 -4.64 -3.09
CA ARG A 62 -8.62 -3.28 -3.64
C ARG A 62 -7.89 -2.30 -2.70
N ALA A 63 -8.13 -2.38 -1.40
CA ALA A 63 -7.46 -1.54 -0.42
C ALA A 63 -5.94 -1.75 -0.44
N GLU A 64 -5.47 -3.00 -0.55
CA GLU A 64 -4.05 -3.34 -0.63
C GLU A 64 -3.39 -2.81 -1.92
N LEU A 65 -4.05 -2.93 -3.07
CA LEU A 65 -3.54 -2.35 -4.33
C LEU A 65 -3.45 -0.83 -4.25
N ASN A 66 -4.47 -0.16 -3.71
CA ASN A 66 -4.46 1.28 -3.52
C ASN A 66 -3.39 1.72 -2.51
N LEU A 67 -3.19 0.97 -1.41
CA LEU A 67 -2.13 1.24 -0.44
C LEU A 67 -0.74 1.14 -1.08
N ALA A 68 -0.52 0.13 -1.93
CA ALA A 68 0.73 -0.07 -2.63
C ALA A 68 0.99 1.07 -3.64
N ASN A 69 -0.05 1.50 -4.38
CA ASN A 69 0.04 2.67 -5.26
C ASN A 69 0.32 3.96 -4.48
N ALA A 70 -0.35 4.19 -3.34
CA ALA A 70 -0.12 5.34 -2.48
C ALA A 70 1.35 5.44 -2.03
N ARG A 71 1.91 4.33 -1.54
CA ARG A 71 3.32 4.24 -1.13
C ARG A 71 4.28 4.47 -2.29
N MET A 72 3.94 4.00 -3.49
CA MET A 72 4.76 4.26 -4.67
C MET A 72 4.73 5.73 -5.06
N TYR A 73 3.56 6.36 -5.10
CA TYR A 73 3.46 7.80 -5.36
C TYR A 73 4.17 8.63 -4.30
N LEU A 74 4.15 8.21 -3.04
CA LEU A 74 4.93 8.83 -1.96
C LEU A 74 6.44 8.74 -2.23
N ARG A 75 6.94 7.58 -2.65
CA ARG A 75 8.36 7.39 -3.03
C ARG A 75 8.77 8.26 -4.23
N LEU A 76 7.82 8.55 -5.12
CA LEU A 76 8.00 9.43 -6.27
C LEU A 76 7.72 10.91 -5.94
N GLU A 77 7.54 11.26 -4.66
CA GLU A 77 7.25 12.62 -4.18
C GLU A 77 5.97 13.24 -4.79
N GLN A 78 5.05 12.41 -5.29
CA GLN A 78 3.76 12.82 -5.82
C GLN A 78 2.71 12.82 -4.71
N TYR A 79 2.88 13.71 -3.74
CA TYR A 79 2.11 13.71 -2.48
C TYR A 79 0.60 13.77 -2.67
N LYS A 80 0.10 14.62 -3.58
CA LYS A 80 -1.34 14.69 -3.84
C LYS A 80 -1.90 13.32 -4.29
N LYS A 81 -1.26 12.68 -5.28
CA LYS A 81 -1.69 11.35 -5.73
C LYS A 81 -1.56 10.31 -4.63
N ALA A 82 -0.47 10.35 -3.86
CA ALA A 82 -0.27 9.43 -2.74
C ALA A 82 -1.44 9.48 -1.75
N THR A 83 -1.84 10.70 -1.36
CA THR A 83 -2.96 10.90 -0.43
C THR A 83 -4.32 10.52 -1.03
N ASP A 84 -4.57 10.82 -2.30
CA ASP A 84 -5.78 10.38 -3.00
C ASP A 84 -5.92 8.84 -2.97
N TYR A 85 -4.81 8.10 -3.15
CA TYR A 85 -4.79 6.64 -3.05
C TYR A 85 -4.86 6.11 -1.61
N PHE A 86 -4.27 6.83 -0.63
CA PHE A 86 -4.44 6.49 0.79
C PHE A 86 -5.90 6.60 1.23
N ASP A 87 -6.61 7.65 0.81
CA ASP A 87 -8.04 7.82 1.12
C ASP A 87 -8.86 6.63 0.63
N ILE A 88 -8.68 6.24 -0.63
CA ILE A 88 -9.37 5.09 -1.23
C ILE A 88 -9.08 3.81 -0.44
N SER A 89 -7.80 3.58 -0.11
CA SER A 89 -7.38 2.40 0.64
C SER A 89 -8.00 2.33 2.03
N PHE A 90 -7.96 3.42 2.79
CA PHE A 90 -8.51 3.46 4.14
C PHE A 90 -10.04 3.39 4.16
N GLU A 91 -10.73 3.97 3.18
CA GLU A 91 -12.19 3.86 3.08
C GLU A 91 -12.62 2.42 2.77
N LEU A 92 -11.95 1.75 1.83
CA LEU A 92 -12.22 0.34 1.49
C LEU A 92 -11.96 -0.60 2.67
N ALA A 93 -10.95 -0.31 3.49
CA ALA A 93 -10.54 -1.10 4.66
C ALA A 93 -11.08 -0.56 5.99
N LYS A 94 -12.12 0.30 5.98
CA LYS A 94 -12.56 0.98 7.21
C LYS A 94 -13.06 0.03 8.30
N GLU A 95 -13.74 -1.06 7.91
CA GLU A 95 -14.25 -2.09 8.84
C GLU A 95 -13.17 -3.13 9.21
N GLU A 96 -12.03 -3.13 8.52
CA GLU A 96 -10.97 -4.11 8.73
C GLU A 96 -10.13 -3.78 9.96
N LYS A 97 -9.82 -4.80 10.77
CA LYS A 97 -8.91 -4.67 11.91
C LYS A 97 -7.47 -4.93 11.47
N PHE A 98 -6.76 -3.89 11.06
CA PHE A 98 -5.31 -3.97 10.80
C PHE A 98 -4.48 -3.45 11.99
N PRO A 99 -3.28 -4.01 12.23
CA PRO A 99 -2.43 -3.58 13.33
C PRO A 99 -1.80 -2.21 13.06
N TYR A 100 -1.41 -1.53 14.13
CA TYR A 100 -0.61 -0.31 14.04
C TYR A 100 0.70 -0.55 13.29
N SER A 101 1.03 0.36 12.37
CA SER A 101 2.31 0.41 11.67
C SER A 101 3.05 1.71 11.99
N LYS A 102 4.40 1.65 12.05
CA LYS A 102 5.22 2.86 12.14
C LYS A 102 5.11 3.73 10.88
N GLY A 103 4.65 3.17 9.77
CA GLY A 103 4.44 3.89 8.51
C GLY A 103 3.38 5.01 8.58
N PHE A 104 2.57 5.09 9.64
CA PHE A 104 1.62 6.20 9.80
C PHE A 104 2.29 7.58 9.86
N ASN A 105 3.55 7.67 10.31
CA ASN A 105 4.29 8.93 10.26
C ASN A 105 4.47 9.42 8.81
N GLU A 106 4.85 8.51 7.91
CA GLU A 106 5.04 8.81 6.48
C GLU A 106 3.71 9.14 5.80
N VAL A 107 2.63 8.46 6.19
CA VAL A 107 1.28 8.77 5.70
C VAL A 107 0.90 10.20 6.11
N VAL A 108 0.98 10.54 7.39
CA VAL A 108 0.63 11.90 7.87
C VAL A 108 1.49 12.96 7.20
N GLU A 109 2.79 12.72 7.05
CA GLU A 109 3.68 13.63 6.33
C GLU A 109 3.23 13.81 4.87
N ALA A 110 2.80 12.75 4.19
CA ALA A 110 2.28 12.85 2.83
C ALA A 110 1.05 13.77 2.74
N TYR A 111 0.15 13.74 3.72
CA TYR A 111 -0.99 14.67 3.78
C TYR A 111 -0.54 16.10 4.02
N LEU A 112 0.46 16.34 4.86
CA LEU A 112 1.01 17.68 5.07
C LEU A 112 1.65 18.24 3.80
N GLN A 113 2.50 17.45 3.13
CA GLN A 113 3.13 17.83 1.87
C GLN A 113 2.13 18.03 0.72
N ALA A 114 0.97 17.37 0.79
CA ALA A 114 -0.14 17.59 -0.14
C ALA A 114 -0.99 18.83 0.20
N ASN A 115 -0.64 19.62 1.22
CA ASN A 115 -1.46 20.72 1.78
C ASN A 115 -2.84 20.26 2.30
N ARG A 116 -2.94 19.02 2.79
CA ARG A 116 -4.17 18.39 3.29
C ARG A 116 -4.13 18.20 4.81
N LYS A 117 -3.79 19.26 5.55
CA LYS A 117 -3.60 19.21 7.00
C LYS A 117 -4.85 18.79 7.78
N ASN A 118 -6.02 19.29 7.42
CA ASN A 118 -7.27 18.94 8.09
C ASN A 118 -7.59 17.44 7.91
N ASP A 119 -7.40 16.91 6.70
CA ASP A 119 -7.57 15.49 6.41
C ASP A 119 -6.58 14.63 7.19
N ALA A 120 -5.33 15.10 7.38
CA ALA A 120 -4.34 14.43 8.23
C ALA A 120 -4.82 14.32 9.69
N ILE A 121 -5.42 15.39 10.23
CA ILE A 121 -5.99 15.41 11.59
C ILE A 121 -7.16 14.42 11.68
N GLU A 122 -8.05 14.42 10.70
CA GLU A 122 -9.18 13.48 10.64
C GLU A 122 -8.70 12.03 10.59
N LEU A 123 -7.74 11.73 9.70
CA LEU A 123 -7.12 10.41 9.60
C LEU A 123 -6.52 9.98 10.94
N VAL A 124 -5.73 10.84 11.58
CA VAL A 124 -5.13 10.53 12.89
C VAL A 124 -6.20 10.26 13.95
N ASN A 125 -7.29 11.02 13.98
CA ASN A 125 -8.40 10.77 14.90
C ASN A 125 -9.05 9.40 14.66
N LYS A 126 -9.39 9.07 13.40
CA LYS A 126 -9.94 7.76 13.03
C LYS A 126 -8.99 6.63 13.41
N MET A 127 -7.69 6.80 13.21
CA MET A 127 -6.69 5.79 13.59
C MET A 127 -6.52 5.68 15.11
N LEU A 128 -6.70 6.75 15.88
CA LEU A 128 -6.67 6.71 17.35
C LEU A 128 -7.83 5.89 17.94
N GLU A 129 -9.03 5.94 17.33
CA GLU A 129 -10.19 5.14 17.76
C GLU A 129 -9.91 3.62 17.72
N ARG A 130 -9.02 3.20 16.81
CA ARG A 130 -8.56 1.81 16.65
C ARG A 130 -7.72 1.30 17.83
N GLN A 131 -7.38 2.17 18.79
CA GLN A 131 -6.78 1.74 20.07
C GLN A 131 -7.66 0.78 20.87
N SER A 132 -8.97 0.75 20.56
CA SER A 132 -9.93 -0.22 21.10
C SER A 132 -9.52 -1.68 20.85
N TYR A 133 -8.84 -1.97 19.74
CA TYR A 133 -8.36 -3.32 19.43
C TYR A 133 -6.83 -3.44 19.31
N ASP A 134 -6.10 -2.36 19.02
CA ASP A 134 -4.63 -2.34 19.08
C ASP A 134 -4.12 -1.11 19.85
N LYS A 135 -3.74 -1.33 21.11
CA LYS A 135 -3.24 -0.28 22.02
C LYS A 135 -2.05 0.51 21.47
N LYS A 136 -1.33 0.05 20.44
CA LYS A 136 -0.22 0.79 19.83
C LYS A 136 -0.68 2.04 19.07
N PHE A 137 -1.94 2.11 18.63
CA PHE A 137 -2.50 3.31 17.99
C PHE A 137 -2.41 4.57 18.86
N LYS A 138 -2.36 4.43 20.20
CA LYS A 138 -2.13 5.55 21.14
C LYS A 138 -0.87 6.37 20.84
N LYS A 139 0.12 5.80 20.12
CA LYS A 139 1.34 6.52 19.70
C LYS A 139 1.05 7.71 18.79
N LEU A 140 -0.07 7.67 18.05
CA LEU A 140 -0.50 8.77 17.17
C LEU A 140 -0.94 10.01 17.94
N GLN A 141 -1.15 9.93 19.27
CA GLN A 141 -1.50 11.11 20.08
C GLN A 141 -0.43 12.19 19.99
N SER A 142 0.85 11.79 19.99
CA SER A 142 1.97 12.73 19.85
C SER A 142 1.96 13.46 18.51
N ILE A 143 1.49 12.79 17.44
CA ILE A 143 1.36 13.38 16.10
C ILE A 143 0.17 14.35 16.09
N LYS A 144 -0.97 13.95 16.68
CA LYS A 144 -2.16 14.78 16.81
C LYS A 144 -1.86 16.12 17.47
N GLU A 145 -1.12 16.13 18.58
CA GLU A 145 -0.78 17.38 19.26
C GLU A 145 0.12 18.28 18.41
N LYS A 146 1.09 17.70 17.70
CA LYS A 146 1.95 18.46 16.76
C LYS A 146 1.15 19.09 15.62
N LEU A 147 0.16 18.36 15.06
CA LEU A 147 -0.69 18.86 13.98
C LEU A 147 -1.57 20.05 14.39
N LYS A 148 -1.90 20.17 15.68
CA LYS A 148 -2.70 21.28 16.23
C LYS A 148 -1.88 22.52 16.57
N SER A 149 -0.58 22.37 16.83
CA SER A 149 0.31 23.45 17.25
C SER A 149 0.93 24.25 16.10
N VAL A 150 0.87 23.71 14.89
CA VAL A 150 1.18 24.38 13.62
C VAL A 150 -0.09 24.99 13.07
#